data_AF-A0A354ZGE8-F1
#
_entry.id   AF-A0A354ZGE8-F1
#
_cell.length_a   1.000
_cell.length_b   1.000
_cell.length_c   1.000
_cell.angle_alpha   90.00
_cell.angle_beta   90.00
_cell.angle_gamma   90.00
#
_symmetry.space_group_name_H-M   'P 1'
#
loop_
_entity.id
_entity.type
_entity.pdbx_description
1 polymer ?
#
loop_
_entity_poly.entity_id
_entity_poly.type
_entity_poly.pdbx_seq_one_letter_code
_entity_poly.pdbx_strand_id
1 'polypeptide(L)'
;TDMLDDLKRARIVITNYHAFRLRELVQLSRGTRSLLQGRGGALVTIETEGEMLKRVMPELMGMRDIMVIDDEAHHCYRERPKDDGEEALKGDDRKEAEKNNEAARLWITGLETVNRKLGIAQVIDLSATPFFLRGSGYAEGTLFPWTMSDFSLMDAIECGIVKLPRVPVADNIPGGEMPRFRNLWAHIGKSMPKKGRGKAKNLDPLSLPVELQTALEALYGHYAKTFELWQTAGIRVPPCFIIVCNNTSTSKLVYDYVSGFYRENVDGSSSLQHGRLPLFRNFDEHGNPYPRP
;
A
#
# COMPACT_ATOMS: atom_id res chain seq x y z
N THR A 1 33.39 -19.36 8.79
CA THR A 1 32.98 -19.80 10.14
C THR A 1 33.40 -18.83 11.24
N ASP A 2 34.41 -17.98 11.01
CA ASP A 2 34.99 -17.06 12.01
C ASP A 2 33.99 -16.00 12.58
N MET A 3 33.10 -15.42 11.75
CA MET A 3 32.17 -14.36 12.20
C MET A 3 30.83 -14.87 12.77
N LEU A 4 30.67 -16.18 12.99
CA LEU A 4 29.40 -16.74 13.49
C LEU A 4 29.05 -16.26 14.90
N ASP A 5 30.05 -16.04 15.75
CA ASP A 5 29.83 -15.56 17.12
C ASP A 5 29.53 -14.05 17.15
N ASP A 6 30.05 -13.28 16.20
CA ASP A 6 29.70 -11.86 16.03
C ASP A 6 28.28 -11.69 15.48
N LEU A 7 27.85 -12.55 14.55
CA LEU A 7 26.46 -12.57 14.06
C LEU A 7 25.46 -12.82 15.19
N LYS A 8 25.80 -13.63 16.21
CA LYS A 8 24.94 -13.84 17.40
C LYS A 8 24.81 -12.58 18.27
N ARG A 9 25.76 -11.64 18.17
CA ARG A 9 25.75 -10.37 18.92
C ARG A 9 24.98 -9.28 18.20
N ALA A 10 24.79 -9.40 16.89
CA ALA A 10 23.96 -8.47 16.13
C ALA A 10 22.53 -8.42 16.70
N ARG A 11 21.93 -7.23 16.67
CA ARG A 11 20.52 -7.01 16.98
C ARG A 11 19.88 -6.43 15.73
N ILE A 12 18.80 -7.07 15.28
CA ILE A 12 18.09 -6.69 14.06
C ILE A 12 16.68 -6.32 14.47
N VAL A 13 16.33 -5.05 14.24
CA VAL A 13 14.96 -4.56 14.42
C VAL A 13 14.36 -4.29 13.05
N ILE A 14 13.31 -5.04 12.72
CA ILE A 14 12.50 -4.80 11.52
C ILE A 14 11.27 -3.98 11.96
N THR A 15 11.13 -2.77 11.44
CA THR A 15 10.04 -1.87 11.81
C THR A 15 9.49 -1.16 10.58
N ASN A 16 8.20 -0.83 10.62
CA ASN A 16 7.57 0.03 9.63
C ASN A 16 7.61 1.49 10.10
N TYR A 17 7.76 2.44 9.17
CA TYR A 17 7.87 3.87 9.48
C TYR A 17 6.69 4.42 10.31
N HIS A 18 5.48 3.85 10.17
CA HIS A 18 4.33 4.24 10.98
C HIS A 18 4.57 4.10 12.49
N ALA A 19 5.51 3.23 12.90
CA ALA A 19 5.84 3.01 14.30
C ALA A 19 6.49 4.25 14.96
N PHE A 20 7.16 5.11 14.17
CA PHE A 20 7.78 6.36 14.64
C PHE A 20 6.77 7.46 15.00
N ARG A 21 5.48 7.27 14.68
CA ARG A 21 4.44 8.21 15.09
C ARG A 21 4.33 8.22 16.61
N LEU A 22 4.52 9.40 17.21
CA LEU A 22 4.31 9.60 18.65
C LEU A 22 2.85 9.28 19.01
N ARG A 23 2.67 8.48 20.06
CA ARG A 23 1.35 8.04 20.51
C ARG A 23 0.88 8.88 21.70
N GLU A 24 -0.43 8.97 21.89
CA GLU A 24 -0.95 9.46 23.16
C GLU A 24 -0.73 8.40 24.24
N LEU A 25 -0.09 8.79 25.35
CA LEU A 25 0.16 7.95 26.52
C LEU A 25 -1.13 7.66 27.29
N VAL A 26 -2.06 8.62 27.28
CA VAL A 26 -3.36 8.52 27.97
C VAL A 26 -4.46 9.03 27.04
N GLN A 27 -5.44 8.19 26.72
CA GLN A 27 -6.64 8.61 26.01
C GLN A 27 -7.58 9.32 26.99
N LEU A 28 -7.55 10.65 26.98
CA LEU A 28 -8.43 11.48 27.79
C LEU A 28 -9.52 12.08 26.91
N SER A 29 -10.78 12.00 27.35
CA SER A 29 -11.84 12.79 26.75
C SER A 29 -11.53 14.29 26.87
N ARG A 30 -12.01 15.12 25.94
CA ARG A 30 -11.72 16.56 25.92
C ARG A 30 -12.09 17.26 27.23
N GLY A 31 -13.21 16.85 27.84
CA GLY A 31 -13.67 17.38 29.14
C GLY A 31 -12.76 16.98 30.30
N THR A 32 -12.38 15.71 30.40
CA THR A 32 -11.45 15.21 31.42
C THR A 32 -10.08 15.86 31.30
N ARG A 33 -9.60 16.06 30.06
CA ARG A 33 -8.34 16.74 29.77
C ARG A 33 -8.36 18.19 30.26
N SER A 34 -9.44 18.91 30.00
CA SER A 34 -9.60 20.30 30.47
C SER A 34 -9.69 20.39 31.99
N LEU A 35 -10.35 19.42 32.65
CA LEU A 35 -10.45 19.36 34.11
C LEU A 35 -9.10 19.07 34.77
N LEU A 36 -8.35 18.10 34.25
CA LEU A 36 -7.02 17.73 34.75
C LEU A 36 -5.98 18.84 34.52
N GLN A 37 -6.11 19.61 33.44
CA GLN A 37 -5.22 20.73 33.16
C GLN A 37 -5.45 21.91 34.12
N GLY A 38 -6.70 22.15 34.53
CA GLY A 38 -7.06 23.22 35.46
C GLY A 38 -6.55 24.59 34.99
N ARG A 39 -5.87 25.33 35.87
CA ARG A 39 -5.14 26.59 35.56
C ARG A 39 -3.62 26.38 35.36
N GLY A 40 -3.17 25.13 35.28
CA GLY A 40 -1.76 24.76 35.16
C GLY A 40 -1.26 24.74 33.71
N GLY A 41 -0.02 24.32 33.53
CA GLY A 41 0.59 24.10 32.22
C GLY A 41 -0.11 23.00 31.42
N ALA A 42 0.16 22.93 30.11
CA ALA A 42 -0.41 21.91 29.24
C ALA A 42 -0.04 20.49 29.72
N LEU A 43 -1.04 19.61 29.79
CA LEU A 43 -0.81 18.20 30.10
C LEU A 43 0.06 17.56 29.02
N VAL A 44 1.18 16.97 29.43
CA VAL A 44 2.00 16.13 28.56
C VAL A 44 1.31 14.78 28.44
N THR A 45 0.64 14.56 27.31
CA THR A 45 -0.08 13.30 27.02
C THR A 45 0.47 12.58 25.81
N ILE A 46 1.51 13.12 25.18
CA ILE A 46 2.12 12.56 23.98
C ILE A 46 3.47 11.99 24.38
N GLU A 47 3.77 10.81 23.83
CA GLU A 47 5.06 10.14 23.94
C GLU A 47 6.21 11.06 23.54
N THR A 48 7.29 11.05 24.32
CA THR A 48 8.54 11.70 23.94
C THR A 48 9.28 10.87 22.88
N GLU A 49 10.21 11.48 22.15
CA GLU A 49 11.07 10.75 21.20
C GLU A 49 11.78 9.56 21.84
N GLY A 50 12.26 9.69 23.09
CA GLY A 50 12.94 8.61 23.79
C GLY A 50 12.01 7.45 24.17
N GLU A 51 10.79 7.74 24.60
CA GLU A 51 9.77 6.72 24.86
C GLU A 51 9.36 6.01 23.56
N MET A 52 9.22 6.76 22.47
CA MET A 52 8.96 6.21 21.14
C MET A 52 10.07 5.25 20.72
N LEU A 53 11.34 5.62 20.86
CA LEU A 53 12.46 4.74 20.52
C LEU A 53 12.48 3.49 21.39
N LYS A 54 12.22 3.62 22.70
CA LYS A 54 12.09 2.47 23.60
C LYS A 54 10.94 1.54 23.20
N ARG A 55 9.86 2.06 22.64
CA ARG A 55 8.73 1.27 22.11
C ARG A 55 9.05 0.62 20.77
N VAL A 56 9.70 1.34 19.85
CA VAL A 56 9.93 0.89 18.47
C VAL A 56 11.13 -0.05 18.36
N MET A 57 12.20 0.25 19.08
CA MET A 57 13.49 -0.44 18.96
C MET A 57 14.18 -0.61 20.33
N PRO A 58 13.53 -1.25 21.32
CA PRO A 58 14.09 -1.41 22.66
C PRO A 58 15.47 -2.09 22.66
N GLU A 59 15.71 -3.03 21.74
CA GLU A 59 16.95 -3.80 21.65
C GLU A 59 18.15 -2.97 21.18
N LEU A 60 17.91 -1.87 20.48
CA LEU A 60 18.97 -0.96 20.01
C LEU A 60 19.32 0.12 21.03
N MET A 61 18.57 0.20 22.14
CA MET A 61 18.80 1.22 23.18
C MET A 61 20.17 1.00 23.83
N GLY A 62 21.04 1.99 23.71
CA GLY A 62 22.40 1.95 24.25
C GLY A 62 23.41 1.23 23.37
N MET A 63 23.00 0.70 22.21
CA MET A 63 23.94 0.23 21.19
C MET A 63 24.57 1.41 20.45
N ARG A 64 25.76 1.19 19.90
CA ARG A 64 26.45 2.11 18.98
C ARG A 64 26.55 1.42 17.62
N ASP A 65 27.00 2.18 16.62
CA ASP A 65 27.26 1.67 15.27
C ASP A 65 26.01 1.09 14.59
N ILE A 66 24.86 1.77 14.78
CA ILE A 66 23.60 1.39 14.17
C ILE A 66 23.69 1.64 12.66
N MET A 67 23.43 0.59 11.90
CA MET A 67 23.24 0.64 10.46
C MET A 67 21.75 0.55 10.14
N VAL A 68 21.28 1.39 9.22
CA VAL A 68 19.91 1.37 8.72
C VAL A 68 19.92 0.88 7.28
N ILE A 69 19.02 -0.05 6.97
CA ILE A 69 18.70 -0.45 5.59
C ILE A 69 17.29 0.05 5.32
N ASP A 70 17.14 0.91 4.32
CA ASP A 70 15.86 1.44 3.84
C ASP A 70 15.48 0.72 2.54
N ASP A 71 14.27 0.16 2.46
CA ASP A 71 13.76 -0.58 1.30
C ASP A 71 12.73 0.19 0.47
N GLU A 72 12.28 1.37 0.93
CA GLU A 72 11.23 2.16 0.28
C GLU A 72 11.48 3.68 0.41
N ALA A 73 12.64 4.15 -0.08
CA ALA A 73 13.10 5.54 0.06
C ALA A 73 12.20 6.59 -0.61
N HIS A 74 11.32 6.19 -1.52
CA HIS A 74 10.25 7.05 -2.03
C HIS A 74 9.24 7.48 -0.95
N HIS A 75 9.37 6.95 0.27
CA HIS A 75 8.68 7.38 1.48
C HIS A 75 9.65 7.88 2.57
N CYS A 76 10.86 8.29 2.22
CA CYS A 76 11.88 8.71 3.19
C CYS A 76 12.67 9.94 2.71
N TYR A 77 11.98 11.06 2.49
CA TYR A 77 12.60 12.31 2.05
C TYR A 77 11.96 13.54 2.70
N ARG A 78 12.68 14.67 2.65
CA ARG A 78 12.13 16.00 2.95
C ARG A 78 11.62 16.62 1.66
N GLU A 79 10.35 17.02 1.64
CA GLU A 79 9.79 17.76 0.51
C GLU A 79 10.50 19.11 0.35
N ARG A 80 10.57 19.60 -0.88
CA ARG A 80 11.07 20.95 -1.15
C ARG A 80 9.95 21.96 -0.83
N PRO A 81 10.27 23.14 -0.26
CA PRO A 81 9.31 24.24 -0.19
C PRO A 81 8.75 24.54 -1.58
N LYS A 82 7.44 24.75 -1.68
CA LYS A 82 6.79 25.06 -2.95
C LYS A 82 7.32 26.39 -3.49
N ASP A 83 7.77 26.39 -4.75
CA ASP A 83 8.00 27.63 -5.48
C ASP A 83 6.65 28.20 -5.95
N ASP A 84 6.51 29.53 -5.95
CA ASP A 84 5.25 30.24 -6.26
C ASP A 84 4.69 29.98 -7.69
N GLY A 85 5.47 29.31 -8.55
CA GLY A 85 5.13 28.97 -9.94
C GLY A 85 4.62 27.55 -10.19
N GLU A 86 4.56 26.68 -9.17
CA GLU A 86 4.09 25.30 -9.36
C GLU A 86 2.56 25.21 -9.45
N GLU A 87 2.05 24.54 -10.50
CA GLU A 87 0.62 24.26 -10.60
C GLU A 87 0.15 23.44 -9.41
N ALA A 88 -0.81 23.99 -8.65
CA ALA A 88 -1.38 23.28 -7.52
C ALA A 88 -2.12 22.01 -7.99
N LEU A 89 -1.70 20.86 -7.46
CA LEU A 89 -2.43 19.60 -7.60
C LEU A 89 -3.89 19.79 -7.16
N LYS A 90 -4.82 19.14 -7.86
CA LYS A 90 -6.27 19.25 -7.60
C LYS A 90 -6.87 17.89 -7.26
N GLY A 91 -7.98 17.90 -6.53
CA GLY A 91 -8.81 16.71 -6.32
C GLY A 91 -8.08 15.61 -5.55
N ASP A 92 -8.07 14.40 -6.11
CA ASP A 92 -7.50 13.22 -5.48
C ASP A 92 -5.97 13.19 -5.57
N ASP A 93 -5.38 13.68 -6.66
CA ASP A 93 -3.92 13.85 -6.82
C ASP A 93 -3.32 14.68 -5.69
N ARG A 94 -4.01 15.74 -5.27
CA ARG A 94 -3.55 16.59 -4.15
C ARG A 94 -3.53 15.82 -2.83
N LYS A 95 -4.59 15.06 -2.54
CA LYS A 95 -4.70 14.29 -1.30
C LYS A 95 -3.67 13.16 -1.24
N GLU A 96 -3.42 12.53 -2.38
CA GLU A 96 -2.41 11.49 -2.51
C GLU A 96 -1.01 12.06 -2.26
N ALA A 97 -0.67 13.17 -2.92
CA ALA A 97 0.60 13.87 -2.68
C ALA A 97 0.77 14.31 -1.22
N GLU A 98 -0.28 14.90 -0.62
CA GLU A 98 -0.26 15.30 0.80
C GLU A 98 0.01 14.08 1.71
N LYS A 99 -0.66 12.95 1.47
CA LYS A 99 -0.47 11.72 2.24
C LYS A 99 0.92 11.12 2.05
N ASN A 100 1.42 11.10 0.82
CA ASN A 100 2.76 10.58 0.49
C ASN A 100 3.84 11.44 1.15
N ASN A 101 3.69 12.77 1.13
CA ASN A 101 4.61 13.67 1.82
C ASN A 101 4.52 13.55 3.35
N GLU A 102 3.33 13.34 3.91
CA GLU A 102 3.19 13.06 5.36
C GLU A 102 3.91 11.76 5.75
N ALA A 103 3.78 10.70 4.95
CA ALA A 103 4.52 9.47 5.12
C ALA A 103 6.04 9.70 5.03
N ALA A 104 6.47 10.41 3.98
CA ALA A 104 7.87 10.80 3.76
C ALA A 104 8.47 11.54 4.95
N ARG A 105 7.76 12.58 5.43
CA ARG A 105 8.16 13.36 6.60
C ARG A 105 8.22 12.51 7.86
N LEU A 106 7.27 11.60 8.07
CA LEU A 106 7.24 10.75 9.26
C LEU A 106 8.48 9.84 9.31
N TRP A 107 8.80 9.21 8.18
CA TRP A 107 9.93 8.27 8.11
C TRP A 107 11.26 8.99 8.33
N ILE A 108 11.54 10.03 7.55
CA ILE A 108 12.83 10.74 7.67
C ILE A 108 12.98 11.38 9.06
N THR A 109 11.88 11.88 9.66
CA THR A 109 11.90 12.37 11.05
C THR A 109 12.21 11.25 12.04
N GLY A 110 11.71 10.04 11.80
CA GLY A 110 12.06 8.85 12.56
C GLY A 110 13.56 8.57 12.51
N LEU A 111 14.16 8.52 11.31
CA LEU A 111 15.61 8.30 11.15
C LEU A 111 16.45 9.41 11.79
N GLU A 112 16.07 10.67 11.60
CA GLU A 112 16.73 11.79 12.26
C GLU A 112 16.64 11.69 13.79
N THR A 113 15.51 11.19 14.33
CA THR A 113 15.32 10.98 15.77
C THR A 113 16.25 9.89 16.29
N VAL A 114 16.36 8.77 15.57
CA VAL A 114 17.31 7.70 15.88
C VAL A 114 18.75 8.24 15.85
N ASN A 115 19.10 9.02 14.83
CA ASN A 115 20.43 9.63 14.72
C ASN A 115 20.74 10.58 15.89
N ARG A 116 19.78 11.44 16.27
CA ARG A 116 19.95 12.38 17.40
C ARG A 116 20.09 11.68 18.76
N LYS A 117 19.41 10.56 18.97
CA LYS A 117 19.28 9.91 20.30
C LYS A 117 20.22 8.72 20.50
N LEU A 118 20.45 7.93 19.46
CA LEU A 118 21.25 6.70 19.50
C LEU A 118 22.52 6.82 18.63
N GLY A 119 22.45 7.60 17.55
CA GLY A 119 23.50 7.71 16.55
C GLY A 119 23.35 6.65 15.46
N ILE A 120 23.36 7.09 14.20
CA ILE A 120 23.40 6.20 13.04
C ILE A 120 24.79 6.28 12.42
N ALA A 121 25.45 5.14 12.24
CA ALA A 121 26.74 5.07 11.56
C ALA A 121 26.58 5.17 10.04
N GLN A 122 25.59 4.47 9.49
CA GLN A 122 25.34 4.45 8.05
C GLN A 122 23.86 4.18 7.76
N VAL A 123 23.36 4.85 6.72
CA VAL A 123 22.09 4.52 6.08
C VAL A 123 22.41 3.98 4.69
N ILE A 124 21.91 2.80 4.37
CA ILE A 124 21.97 2.22 3.02
C ILE A 124 20.55 2.12 2.50
N ASP A 125 20.32 2.77 1.37
CA ASP A 125 19.06 2.75 0.64
C ASP A 125 19.13 1.66 -0.43
N LEU A 126 18.21 0.69 -0.36
CA LEU A 126 18.04 -0.44 -1.27
C LEU A 126 16.61 -0.42 -1.84
N SER A 127 16.28 0.66 -2.55
CA SER A 127 14.94 0.88 -3.09
C SER A 127 14.81 0.57 -4.57
N ALA A 128 13.66 0.02 -4.97
CA ALA A 128 13.31 -0.19 -6.38
C ALA A 128 12.85 1.10 -7.09
N THR A 129 12.47 2.13 -6.32
CA THR A 129 11.98 3.42 -6.81
C THR A 129 12.73 4.58 -6.14
N PRO A 130 14.04 4.74 -6.39
CA PRO A 130 14.87 5.75 -5.71
C PRO A 130 14.67 7.16 -6.31
N PHE A 131 13.42 7.62 -6.41
CA PHE A 131 13.06 8.89 -7.03
C PHE A 131 11.93 9.61 -6.30
N PHE A 132 11.86 10.92 -6.52
CA PHE A 132 10.82 11.77 -5.96
C PHE A 132 9.45 11.53 -6.61
N LEU A 133 8.42 11.42 -5.78
CA LEU A 133 7.03 11.31 -6.22
C LEU A 133 6.46 12.68 -6.59
N ARG A 134 5.36 12.67 -7.35
CA ARG A 134 4.57 13.87 -7.64
C ARG A 134 4.12 14.57 -6.37
N GLY A 135 4.31 15.89 -6.32
CA GLY A 135 3.93 16.73 -5.18
C GLY A 135 4.98 16.82 -4.06
N SER A 136 6.15 16.18 -4.23
CA SER A 136 7.32 16.32 -3.35
C SER A 136 8.01 17.69 -3.43
N GLY A 137 7.64 18.55 -4.40
CA GLY A 137 8.35 19.77 -4.75
C GLY A 137 9.59 19.55 -5.62
N TYR A 138 9.84 18.30 -6.03
CA TYR A 138 10.81 17.94 -7.06
C TYR A 138 10.07 17.45 -8.30
N ALA A 139 10.74 17.52 -9.46
CA ALA A 139 10.20 16.93 -10.67
C ALA A 139 10.03 15.41 -10.46
N GLU A 140 8.84 14.89 -10.75
CA GLU A 140 8.50 13.48 -10.58
C GLU A 140 9.48 12.60 -11.38
N GLY A 141 9.96 11.52 -10.75
CA GLY A 141 10.93 10.61 -11.36
C GLY A 141 12.39 11.09 -11.29
N THR A 142 12.66 12.26 -10.69
CA THR A 142 14.03 12.68 -10.40
C THR A 142 14.66 11.73 -9.37
N LEU A 143 15.77 11.09 -9.74
CA LEU A 143 16.52 10.23 -8.83
C LEU A 143 17.00 10.99 -7.59
N PHE A 144 17.07 10.30 -6.47
CA PHE A 144 17.58 10.90 -5.25
C PHE A 144 19.06 11.28 -5.39
N PRO A 145 19.50 12.39 -4.78
CA PRO A 145 20.88 12.86 -4.90
C PRO A 145 21.90 11.91 -4.23
N TRP A 146 21.45 10.98 -3.38
CA TRP A 146 22.30 9.95 -2.76
C TRP A 146 22.30 8.62 -3.53
N THR A 147 21.69 8.55 -4.71
CA THR A 147 21.72 7.36 -5.55
C THR A 147 23.16 7.11 -6.03
N MET A 148 23.77 6.05 -5.54
CA MET A 148 25.16 5.68 -5.88
C MET A 148 25.25 4.72 -7.06
N SER A 149 24.26 3.84 -7.21
CA SER A 149 24.16 2.84 -8.28
C SER A 149 22.69 2.62 -8.59
N ASP A 150 22.34 2.64 -9.86
CA ASP A 150 21.01 2.31 -10.37
C ASP A 150 21.13 1.15 -11.36
N PHE A 151 20.20 0.19 -11.27
CA PHE A 151 20.07 -0.89 -12.24
C PHE A 151 18.63 -0.86 -12.74
N SER A 152 18.43 -0.19 -13.87
CA SER A 152 17.12 0.23 -14.29
C SER A 152 16.24 -0.94 -14.72
N LEU A 153 14.92 -0.73 -14.76
CA LEU A 153 13.99 -1.70 -15.34
C LEU A 153 14.35 -2.03 -16.79
N MET A 154 14.89 -1.07 -17.55
CA MET A 154 15.30 -1.30 -18.94
C MET A 154 16.49 -2.25 -19.00
N ASP A 155 17.54 -2.01 -18.21
CA ASP A 155 18.70 -2.90 -18.15
C ASP A 155 18.31 -4.31 -17.70
N ALA A 156 17.42 -4.40 -16.71
CA ALA A 156 16.90 -5.67 -16.22
C ALA A 156 16.13 -6.45 -17.31
N ILE A 157 15.39 -5.76 -18.17
CA ILE A 157 14.68 -6.36 -19.33
C ILE A 157 15.71 -6.82 -20.37
N GLU A 158 16.66 -5.97 -20.74
CA GLU A 158 17.67 -6.25 -21.76
C GLU A 158 18.59 -7.42 -21.38
N CYS A 159 18.90 -7.54 -20.08
CA CYS A 159 19.70 -8.64 -19.54
C CYS A 159 18.87 -9.92 -19.26
N GLY A 160 17.56 -9.90 -19.51
CA GLY A 160 16.67 -11.06 -19.35
C GLY A 160 16.39 -11.46 -17.90
N ILE A 161 16.64 -10.57 -16.93
CA ILE A 161 16.42 -10.82 -15.50
C ILE A 161 14.94 -10.63 -15.16
N VAL A 162 14.24 -9.72 -15.83
CA VAL A 162 12.82 -9.45 -15.63
C VAL A 162 12.01 -9.64 -16.91
N LYS A 163 10.71 -9.88 -16.76
CA LYS A 163 9.79 -10.07 -17.88
C LYS A 163 9.33 -8.72 -18.43
N LEU A 164 9.13 -8.68 -19.75
CA LEU A 164 8.46 -7.54 -20.40
C LEU A 164 7.03 -7.38 -19.86
N PRO A 165 6.67 -6.21 -19.31
CA PRO A 165 5.31 -5.94 -18.88
C PRO A 165 4.39 -5.90 -20.10
N ARG A 166 3.35 -6.73 -20.10
CA ARG A 166 2.31 -6.72 -21.14
C ARG A 166 1.13 -5.90 -20.66
N VAL A 167 0.87 -4.78 -21.32
CA VAL A 167 -0.36 -4.02 -21.10
C VAL A 167 -1.49 -4.71 -21.87
N PRO A 168 -2.64 -5.00 -21.26
CA PRO A 168 -3.78 -5.56 -21.98
C PRO A 168 -4.24 -4.56 -23.06
N VAL A 169 -4.12 -4.97 -24.33
CA VAL A 169 -4.63 -4.23 -25.50
C VAL A 169 -5.98 -4.80 -25.97
N ALA A 170 -6.43 -5.90 -25.36
CA ALA A 170 -7.63 -6.63 -25.77
C ALA A 170 -8.91 -5.89 -25.34
N ASP A 171 -9.23 -4.80 -26.02
CA ASP A 171 -10.60 -4.29 -26.06
C ASP A 171 -11.39 -5.21 -27.00
N ASN A 172 -12.23 -6.09 -26.46
CA ASN A 172 -13.25 -6.79 -27.25
C ASN A 172 -14.48 -5.89 -27.55
N ILE A 173 -14.30 -4.56 -27.49
CA ILE A 173 -15.36 -3.56 -27.70
C ILE A 173 -15.13 -2.91 -29.08
N PRO A 174 -15.98 -3.17 -30.08
CA PRO A 174 -15.87 -2.53 -31.39
C PRO A 174 -16.00 -1.00 -31.27
N GLY A 175 -15.00 -0.25 -31.78
CA GLY A 175 -15.14 1.18 -32.09
C GLY A 175 -14.59 2.22 -31.09
N GLY A 176 -13.64 1.88 -30.19
CA GLY A 176 -12.96 2.85 -29.32
C GLY A 176 -11.54 3.21 -29.81
N GLU A 177 -11.20 4.50 -29.90
CA GLU A 177 -9.90 5.02 -30.40
C GLU A 177 -8.68 4.79 -29.46
N MET A 178 -8.86 4.23 -28.25
CA MET A 178 -7.77 3.82 -27.35
C MET A 178 -8.20 2.62 -26.48
N PRO A 179 -7.27 1.76 -25.99
CA PRO A 179 -7.62 0.65 -25.11
C PRO A 179 -8.27 1.17 -23.83
N ARG A 180 -9.60 1.02 -23.70
CA ARG A 180 -10.38 1.56 -22.56
C ARG A 180 -9.90 1.01 -21.22
N PHE A 181 -9.34 -0.20 -21.21
CA PHE A 181 -8.79 -0.82 -20.01
C PHE A 181 -7.52 -0.15 -19.49
N ARG A 182 -6.72 0.52 -20.35
CA ARG A 182 -5.50 1.21 -19.92
C ARG A 182 -5.82 2.36 -18.95
N ASN A 183 -6.88 3.10 -19.22
CA ASN A 183 -7.32 4.24 -18.42
C ASN A 183 -8.67 3.98 -17.74
N LEU A 184 -8.91 2.73 -17.30
CA LEU A 184 -10.21 2.30 -16.74
C LEU A 184 -10.73 3.26 -15.66
N TRP A 185 -9.87 3.72 -14.75
CA TRP A 185 -10.27 4.62 -13.65
C TRP A 185 -10.87 5.94 -14.13
N ALA A 186 -10.38 6.50 -15.24
CA ALA A 186 -10.91 7.73 -15.81
C ALA A 186 -12.38 7.57 -16.26
N HIS A 187 -12.78 6.35 -16.62
CA HIS A 187 -14.13 6.03 -17.08
C HIS A 187 -15.05 5.64 -15.91
N ILE A 188 -14.57 4.82 -14.97
CA ILE A 188 -15.41 4.27 -13.91
C ILE A 188 -15.42 5.11 -12.62
N GLY A 189 -14.42 5.97 -12.40
CA GLY A 189 -14.17 6.60 -11.09
C GLY A 189 -15.34 7.43 -10.55
N LYS A 190 -16.19 7.99 -11.43
CA LYS A 190 -17.41 8.73 -11.03
C LYS A 190 -18.51 7.81 -10.48
N SER A 191 -18.55 6.57 -10.95
CA SER A 191 -19.53 5.54 -10.56
C SER A 191 -19.03 4.70 -9.37
N MET A 192 -17.77 4.85 -8.98
CA MET A 192 -17.17 4.10 -7.87
C MET A 192 -17.35 4.81 -6.52
N PRO A 193 -17.38 4.06 -5.39
CA PRO A 193 -17.52 4.66 -4.07
C PRO A 193 -16.35 5.57 -3.69
N LYS A 194 -16.68 6.78 -3.24
CA LYS A 194 -15.70 7.80 -2.82
C LYS A 194 -15.37 7.80 -1.31
N LYS A 195 -16.04 6.99 -0.48
CA LYS A 195 -15.93 7.03 0.99
C LYS A 195 -15.57 5.66 1.57
N GLY A 196 -14.88 5.64 2.71
CA GLY A 196 -14.39 4.44 3.39
C GLY A 196 -15.46 3.58 4.09
N ARG A 197 -15.00 2.41 4.57
CA ARG A 197 -15.75 1.23 5.06
C ARG A 197 -16.97 1.50 5.96
N GLY A 198 -16.99 2.59 6.74
CA GLY A 198 -18.07 2.92 7.69
C GLY A 198 -19.43 3.31 7.07
N LYS A 199 -19.51 3.62 5.77
CA LYS A 199 -20.77 3.88 5.04
C LYS A 199 -21.11 2.80 4.00
N ALA A 200 -20.44 1.64 4.06
CA ALA A 200 -20.53 0.58 3.06
C ALA A 200 -21.76 -0.33 3.20
N LYS A 201 -22.63 -0.14 4.20
CA LYS A 201 -23.80 -1.01 4.44
C LYS A 201 -24.78 -1.10 3.24
N ASN A 202 -24.72 -0.15 2.30
CA ASN A 202 -25.60 -0.11 1.12
C ASN A 202 -24.84 -0.27 -0.21
N LEU A 203 -23.60 -0.78 -0.19
CA LEU A 203 -22.83 -0.99 -1.41
C LEU A 203 -23.17 -2.38 -1.98
N ASP A 204 -23.74 -2.42 -3.18
CA ASP A 204 -24.11 -3.66 -3.88
C ASP A 204 -22.95 -4.13 -4.79
N PRO A 205 -22.29 -5.27 -4.51
CA PRO A 205 -21.25 -5.83 -5.37
C PRO A 205 -21.69 -6.08 -6.81
N LEU A 206 -22.99 -6.25 -7.07
CA LEU A 206 -23.53 -6.45 -8.42
C LEU A 206 -23.69 -5.14 -9.20
N SER A 207 -23.58 -4.00 -8.52
CA SER A 207 -23.65 -2.66 -9.12
C SER A 207 -22.33 -2.16 -9.70
N LEU A 208 -21.28 -3.01 -9.74
CA LEU A 208 -19.99 -2.63 -10.31
C LEU A 208 -20.17 -2.19 -11.78
N PRO A 209 -19.47 -1.13 -12.25
CA PRO A 209 -19.56 -0.69 -13.63
C PRO A 209 -19.26 -1.81 -14.62
N VAL A 210 -20.02 -1.88 -15.71
CA VAL A 210 -19.91 -2.95 -16.72
C VAL A 210 -18.50 -3.01 -17.31
N GLU A 211 -17.84 -1.85 -17.47
CA GLU A 211 -16.47 -1.76 -17.93
C GLU A 211 -15.49 -2.46 -17.00
N LEU A 212 -15.69 -2.36 -15.68
CA LEU A 212 -14.87 -3.06 -14.69
C LEU A 212 -15.15 -4.56 -14.69
N GLN A 213 -16.42 -4.96 -14.81
CA GLN A 213 -16.79 -6.39 -14.91
C GLN A 213 -16.15 -7.02 -16.15
N THR A 214 -16.25 -6.35 -17.31
CA THR A 214 -15.67 -6.81 -18.58
C THR A 214 -14.14 -6.91 -18.48
N ALA A 215 -13.48 -5.93 -17.86
CA ALA A 215 -12.03 -5.97 -17.65
C ALA A 215 -11.60 -7.14 -16.75
N LEU A 216 -12.33 -7.38 -15.66
CA LEU A 216 -12.09 -8.50 -14.75
C LEU A 216 -12.26 -9.85 -15.46
N GLU A 217 -13.34 -10.02 -16.23
CA GLU A 217 -13.59 -11.24 -17.00
C GLU A 217 -12.51 -11.50 -18.06
N ALA A 218 -12.08 -10.47 -18.79
CA ALA A 218 -11.04 -10.60 -19.81
C ALA A 218 -9.69 -11.02 -19.19
N LEU A 219 -9.27 -10.36 -18.10
CA LEU A 219 -8.03 -10.68 -17.39
C LEU A 219 -8.09 -12.07 -16.73
N TYR A 220 -9.25 -12.41 -16.15
CA TYR A 220 -9.52 -13.74 -15.61
C TYR A 220 -9.44 -14.83 -16.68
N GLY A 221 -9.98 -14.58 -17.88
CA GLY A 221 -9.90 -15.54 -18.98
C GLY A 221 -8.45 -15.88 -19.37
N HIS A 222 -7.55 -14.89 -19.35
CA HIS A 222 -6.11 -15.14 -19.55
C HIS A 222 -5.49 -15.90 -18.38
N TYR A 223 -5.88 -15.57 -17.14
CA TYR A 223 -5.44 -16.29 -15.95
C TYR A 223 -5.83 -17.78 -16.02
N ALA A 224 -7.10 -18.10 -16.33
CA ALA A 224 -7.61 -19.46 -16.39
C ALA A 224 -6.82 -20.32 -17.38
N LYS A 225 -6.56 -19.79 -18.59
CA LYS A 225 -5.70 -20.45 -19.59
C LYS A 225 -4.29 -20.71 -19.06
N THR A 226 -3.70 -19.72 -18.38
CA THR A 226 -2.35 -19.86 -17.81
C THR A 226 -2.33 -20.89 -16.68
N PHE A 227 -3.36 -20.89 -15.83
CA PHE A 227 -3.54 -21.84 -14.74
C PHE A 227 -3.62 -23.28 -15.28
N GLU A 228 -4.42 -23.53 -16.31
CA GLU A 228 -4.53 -24.84 -16.97
C GLU A 228 -3.20 -25.30 -17.61
N LEU A 229 -2.48 -24.39 -18.27
CA LEU A 229 -1.16 -24.67 -18.84
C LEU A 229 -0.16 -25.08 -17.75
N TRP A 230 -0.16 -24.38 -16.62
CA TRP A 230 0.74 -24.68 -15.49
C TRP A 230 0.39 -26.02 -14.82
N GLN A 231 -0.90 -26.32 -14.66
CA GLN A 231 -1.37 -27.62 -14.19
C GLN A 231 -0.91 -28.75 -15.11
N THR A 232 -1.08 -28.58 -16.43
CA THR A 232 -0.65 -29.56 -17.44
C THR A 232 0.86 -29.78 -17.43
N ALA A 233 1.64 -28.71 -17.22
CA ALA A 233 3.10 -28.77 -17.10
C ALA A 233 3.60 -29.32 -15.74
N GLY A 234 2.70 -29.66 -14.80
CA GLY A 234 3.07 -30.16 -13.48
C GLY A 234 3.64 -29.09 -12.53
N ILE A 235 3.43 -27.81 -12.82
CA ILE A 235 3.84 -26.71 -11.94
C ILE A 235 2.87 -26.66 -10.76
N ARG A 236 3.38 -26.92 -9.55
CA ARG A 236 2.55 -27.07 -8.34
C ARG A 236 1.96 -25.76 -7.83
N VAL A 237 2.63 -24.64 -8.07
CA VAL A 237 2.20 -23.32 -7.58
C VAL A 237 1.36 -22.66 -8.68
N PRO A 238 0.11 -22.24 -8.41
CA PRO A 238 -0.71 -21.57 -9.41
C PRO A 238 -0.16 -20.17 -9.74
N PRO A 239 -0.50 -19.59 -10.90
CA PRO A 239 -0.19 -18.19 -11.17
C PRO A 239 -0.84 -17.26 -10.13
N CYS A 240 -0.23 -16.09 -9.93
CA CYS A 240 -0.73 -15.05 -9.03
C CYS A 240 -1.60 -14.03 -9.80
N PHE A 241 -2.72 -13.61 -9.21
CA PHE A 241 -3.57 -12.54 -9.72
C PHE A 241 -3.81 -11.53 -8.60
N ILE A 242 -3.43 -10.27 -8.82
CA ILE A 242 -3.52 -9.21 -7.81
C ILE A 242 -4.48 -8.12 -8.32
N ILE A 243 -5.46 -7.76 -7.49
CA ILE A 243 -6.37 -6.64 -7.75
C ILE A 243 -6.05 -5.54 -6.76
N VAL A 244 -5.48 -4.44 -7.24
CA VAL A 244 -5.20 -3.24 -6.43
C VAL A 244 -6.36 -2.26 -6.58
N CYS A 245 -6.92 -1.82 -5.45
CA CYS A 245 -8.05 -0.90 -5.41
C CYS A 245 -7.65 0.41 -4.73
N ASN A 246 -8.22 1.52 -5.19
CA ASN A 246 -7.89 2.86 -4.71
C ASN A 246 -8.30 3.11 -3.23
N ASN A 247 -9.28 2.38 -2.72
CA ASN A 247 -9.72 2.49 -1.33
C ASN A 247 -10.38 1.20 -0.82
N THR A 248 -10.58 1.14 0.49
CA THR A 248 -11.12 -0.04 1.18
C THR A 248 -12.55 -0.40 0.80
N SER A 249 -13.39 0.57 0.44
CA SER A 249 -14.77 0.30 0.01
C SER A 249 -14.82 -0.30 -1.39
N THR A 250 -14.03 0.24 -2.32
CA THR A 250 -13.82 -0.36 -3.64
C THR A 250 -13.27 -1.78 -3.51
N SER A 251 -12.26 -1.97 -2.67
CA SER A 251 -11.68 -3.31 -2.43
C SER A 251 -12.71 -4.30 -1.91
N LYS A 252 -13.64 -3.86 -1.03
CA LYS A 252 -14.70 -4.73 -0.50
C LYS A 252 -15.71 -5.12 -1.59
N LEU A 253 -16.14 -4.16 -2.41
CA LEU A 253 -17.05 -4.44 -3.52
C LEU A 253 -16.45 -5.43 -4.51
N VAL A 254 -15.20 -5.22 -4.91
CA VAL A 254 -14.52 -6.12 -5.86
C VAL A 254 -14.26 -7.48 -5.21
N TYR A 255 -13.84 -7.51 -3.94
CA TYR A 255 -13.68 -8.75 -3.18
C TYR A 255 -14.97 -9.56 -3.14
N ASP A 256 -16.11 -8.95 -2.81
CA ASP A 256 -17.40 -9.64 -2.76
C ASP A 256 -17.85 -10.14 -4.13
N TYR A 257 -17.65 -9.32 -5.17
CA TYR A 257 -17.96 -9.70 -6.54
C TYR A 257 -17.15 -10.92 -7.02
N VAL A 258 -15.87 -11.00 -6.62
CA VAL A 258 -14.95 -12.07 -7.02
C VAL A 258 -15.11 -13.33 -6.17
N SER A 259 -15.16 -13.20 -4.85
CA SER A 259 -15.16 -14.32 -3.90
C SER A 259 -16.55 -14.89 -3.62
N GLY A 260 -17.59 -14.07 -3.77
CA GLY A 260 -18.97 -14.35 -3.35
C GLY A 260 -19.32 -13.67 -2.03
N PHE A 261 -20.61 -13.46 -1.79
CA PHE A 261 -21.11 -12.77 -0.59
C PHE A 261 -22.53 -13.20 -0.24
N TYR A 262 -22.91 -13.03 1.03
CA TYR A 262 -24.28 -13.22 1.48
C TYR A 262 -25.06 -11.91 1.31
N ARG A 263 -26.22 -11.99 0.67
CA ARG A 263 -27.17 -10.88 0.53
C ARG A 263 -28.30 -11.08 1.52
N GLU A 264 -28.52 -10.08 2.39
CA GLU A 264 -29.71 -10.02 3.23
C GLU A 264 -30.94 -9.67 2.37
N ASN A 265 -31.97 -10.48 2.49
CA ASN A 265 -33.26 -10.32 1.85
C ASN A 265 -34.19 -9.46 2.73
N VAL A 266 -35.27 -8.95 2.15
CA VAL A 266 -36.24 -8.07 2.84
C VAL A 266 -36.94 -8.79 4.01
N ASP A 267 -37.03 -10.12 3.95
CA ASP A 267 -37.60 -10.99 4.98
C ASP A 267 -36.61 -11.34 6.11
N GLY A 268 -35.38 -10.80 6.08
CA GLY A 268 -34.34 -11.09 7.05
C GLY A 268 -33.59 -12.41 6.81
N SER A 269 -33.94 -13.18 5.77
CA SER A 269 -33.15 -14.32 5.33
C SER A 269 -31.88 -13.88 4.61
N SER A 270 -30.90 -14.77 4.46
CA SER A 270 -29.70 -14.51 3.66
C SER A 270 -29.58 -15.50 2.51
N SER A 271 -29.17 -14.99 1.34
CA SER A 271 -28.91 -15.81 0.15
C SER A 271 -27.45 -15.67 -0.27
N LEU A 272 -26.80 -16.79 -0.57
CA LEU A 272 -25.43 -16.77 -1.10
C LEU A 272 -25.47 -16.33 -2.57
N GLN A 273 -24.63 -15.36 -2.90
CA GLN A 273 -24.31 -14.98 -4.26
C GLN A 273 -22.90 -15.50 -4.58
N HIS A 274 -22.80 -16.45 -5.51
CA HIS A 274 -21.50 -16.96 -5.95
C HIS A 274 -20.70 -15.86 -6.65
N GLY A 275 -19.39 -15.85 -6.40
CA GLY A 275 -18.46 -14.95 -7.08
C GLY A 275 -18.47 -15.15 -8.60
N ARG A 276 -18.15 -14.10 -9.36
CA ARG A 276 -18.25 -14.14 -10.83
C ARG A 276 -17.05 -14.81 -11.51
N LEU A 277 -15.96 -15.06 -10.78
CA LEU A 277 -14.72 -15.64 -11.31
C LEU A 277 -14.46 -17.02 -10.68
N PRO A 278 -14.83 -18.14 -11.33
CA PRO A 278 -14.86 -19.48 -10.72
C PRO A 278 -13.61 -19.92 -9.96
N LEU A 279 -12.40 -19.73 -10.51
CA LEU A 279 -11.15 -20.13 -9.84
C LEU A 279 -10.84 -19.32 -8.58
N PHE A 280 -11.47 -18.15 -8.41
CA PHE A 280 -11.26 -17.21 -7.31
C PHE A 280 -12.39 -17.21 -6.27
N ARG A 281 -13.40 -18.08 -6.43
CA ARG A 281 -14.51 -18.18 -5.48
C ARG A 281 -14.02 -18.75 -4.14
N ASN A 282 -14.66 -18.28 -3.07
CA ASN A 282 -14.46 -18.83 -1.73
C ASN A 282 -15.50 -19.89 -1.35
N PHE A 283 -16.46 -20.18 -2.23
CA PHE A 283 -17.52 -21.15 -1.99
C PHE A 283 -17.61 -22.17 -3.14
N ASP A 284 -17.93 -23.41 -2.81
CA ASP A 284 -18.25 -24.47 -3.77
C ASP A 284 -19.65 -24.27 -4.41
N GLU A 285 -20.07 -25.19 -5.28
CA GLU A 285 -21.37 -25.14 -5.97
C GLU A 285 -22.57 -25.36 -5.03
N HIS A 286 -22.34 -25.89 -3.83
CA HIS A 286 -23.36 -26.14 -2.82
C HIS A 286 -23.41 -25.03 -1.76
N GLY A 287 -22.53 -24.04 -1.86
CA GLY A 287 -22.43 -22.90 -0.95
C GLY A 287 -21.60 -23.16 0.30
N ASN A 288 -20.82 -24.24 0.35
CA ASN A 288 -19.87 -24.48 1.42
C ASN A 288 -18.59 -23.66 1.18
N PRO A 289 -18.01 -23.02 2.21
CA PRO A 289 -16.75 -22.32 2.06
C PRO A 289 -15.60 -23.29 1.80
N TYR A 290 -14.71 -22.95 0.86
CA TYR A 290 -13.47 -23.68 0.67
C TYR A 290 -12.54 -23.52 1.87
N PRO A 291 -11.72 -24.53 2.22
CA PRO A 291 -10.70 -24.44 3.26
C PRO A 291 -9.47 -23.69 2.76
N ARG A 292 -9.66 -22.48 2.25
CA ARG A 292 -8.60 -21.58 1.77
C ARG A 292 -8.52 -20.38 2.73
N PRO A 293 -7.31 -19.89 3.04
CA PRO A 293 -7.13 -18.70 3.88
C PRO A 293 -7.76 -17.45 3.27
#